data_AF-A0A952L965-F1
#
_entry.id   AF-A0A952L965-F1
#
_cell.length_a   1.000
_cell.length_b   1.000
_cell.length_c   1.000
_cell.angle_alpha   90.00
_cell.angle_beta   90.00
_cell.angle_gamma   90.00
#
_symmetry.space_group_name_H-M   'P 1'
#
loop_
_entity.id
_entity.type
_entity.pdbx_description
1 polymer ?
#
loop_
_entity_poly.entity_id
_entity_poly.type
_entity_poly.pdbx_seq_one_letter_code
_entity_poly.pdbx_strand_id
1 'polypeptide(L)'
;MTAYRAFGNEATKQALRADIRAKGPVYTAWLTQASMEGDLTSISQDYGLHPALARLLPALGAFGQGDEALAFYDALLEAIPVGAETGNIARRAVLLAWTDPIYGRAQRVEAGPVREACEAVIALVRQSMATSVDRQTWRAARARLAQAQREGSAPDKVIDLVLSLAWDLEQAPGAVQDAMVAWTAQLSAEADAADEDPFTDAEAAFFKSTMDRITEEIIATRSNESDGDDFNYEAFLEEANRRWAVDPVAQPLKLRSLARQTRIKARLAQWRSVVQKKVVDDATTLVV
;
A
#
# COMPACT_ATOMS: atom_id res chain seq x y z
N MET A 1 18.96 -14.21 11.73
CA MET A 1 19.70 -13.06 11.16
C MET A 1 19.67 -13.21 9.66
N THR A 2 19.32 -12.16 8.94
CA THR A 2 19.13 -12.20 7.47
C THR A 2 20.48 -12.23 6.76
N ALA A 3 20.52 -12.80 5.56
CA ALA A 3 21.71 -12.78 4.70
C ALA A 3 21.90 -11.43 3.97
N TYR A 4 20.90 -10.53 4.03
CA TYR A 4 20.87 -9.29 3.26
C TYR A 4 21.56 -8.15 4.02
N ARG A 5 22.54 -7.53 3.36
CA ARG A 5 23.35 -6.43 3.88
C ARG A 5 23.31 -5.29 2.87
N ALA A 6 22.75 -4.16 3.27
CA ALA A 6 22.41 -3.09 2.34
C ALA A 6 23.61 -2.60 1.51
N PHE A 7 23.38 -2.48 0.21
CA PHE A 7 24.22 -1.89 -0.84
C PHE A 7 25.56 -2.56 -1.12
N GLY A 8 26.13 -3.32 -0.19
CA GLY A 8 27.48 -3.88 -0.26
C GLY A 8 28.60 -2.84 -0.13
N ASN A 9 28.50 -1.70 -0.83
CA ASN A 9 29.41 -0.57 -0.72
C ASN A 9 28.70 0.78 -1.02
N GLU A 10 29.39 1.89 -0.74
CA GLU A 10 28.84 3.24 -0.90
C GLU A 10 28.65 3.62 -2.38
N ALA A 11 29.50 3.15 -3.30
CA ALA A 11 29.36 3.46 -4.71
C ALA A 11 28.07 2.86 -5.29
N THR A 12 27.73 1.62 -4.93
CA THR A 12 26.47 0.97 -5.30
C THR A 12 25.27 1.73 -4.75
N LYS A 13 25.33 2.18 -3.48
CA LYS A 13 24.28 3.01 -2.88
C LYS A 13 24.06 4.30 -3.66
N GLN A 14 25.13 5.03 -3.97
CA GLN A 14 25.02 6.31 -4.69
C GLN A 14 24.57 6.11 -6.15
N ALA A 15 24.97 5.02 -6.81
CA ALA A 15 24.48 4.68 -8.14
C ALA A 15 22.96 4.41 -8.15
N LEU A 16 22.46 3.63 -7.19
CA LEU A 16 21.02 3.38 -7.04
C LEU A 16 20.24 4.66 -6.79
N ARG A 17 20.74 5.53 -5.88
CA ARG A 17 20.10 6.83 -5.63
C ARG A 17 20.10 7.73 -6.86
N ALA A 18 21.18 7.74 -7.64
CA ALA A 18 21.26 8.49 -8.88
C ALA A 18 20.25 7.98 -9.92
N ASP A 19 20.10 6.66 -10.08
CA ASP A 19 19.06 6.06 -10.94
C ASP A 19 17.66 6.53 -10.50
N ILE A 20 17.38 6.46 -9.20
CA ILE A 20 16.09 6.88 -8.64
C ILE A 20 15.80 8.35 -8.93
N ARG A 21 16.74 9.24 -8.63
CA ARG A 21 16.61 10.69 -8.93
C ARG A 21 16.38 10.96 -10.41
N ALA A 22 17.03 10.19 -11.28
CA ALA A 22 16.90 10.31 -12.73
C ALA A 22 15.65 9.62 -13.28
N LYS A 23 14.85 8.94 -12.43
CA LYS A 23 13.76 8.03 -12.84
C LYS A 23 14.25 7.01 -13.88
N GLY A 24 15.42 6.43 -13.62
CA GLY A 24 16.08 5.47 -14.48
C GLY A 24 15.41 4.09 -14.50
N PRO A 25 16.01 3.11 -15.17
CA PRO A 25 15.43 1.78 -15.34
C PRO A 25 15.09 1.07 -14.04
N VAL A 26 15.91 1.23 -12.99
CA VAL A 26 15.66 0.58 -11.70
C VAL A 26 14.45 1.20 -11.02
N TYR A 27 14.36 2.54 -11.00
CA TYR A 27 13.16 3.23 -10.53
C TYR A 27 11.91 2.77 -11.28
N THR A 28 11.94 2.73 -12.61
CA THR A 28 10.78 2.35 -13.41
C THR A 28 10.34 0.92 -13.11
N ALA A 29 11.26 -0.04 -13.04
CA ALA A 29 10.94 -1.44 -12.78
C ALA A 29 10.48 -1.69 -11.33
N TRP A 30 11.08 -0.99 -10.37
CA TRP A 30 10.89 -1.28 -8.95
C TRP A 30 9.90 -0.34 -8.25
N LEU A 31 9.99 0.97 -8.43
CA LEU A 31 9.28 1.95 -7.59
C LEU A 31 8.00 2.49 -8.23
N THR A 32 7.56 1.91 -9.35
CA THR A 32 6.31 2.24 -10.05
C THR A 32 5.33 1.08 -10.03
N GLN A 33 4.17 1.22 -10.69
CA GLN A 33 3.18 0.15 -10.79
C GLN A 33 3.72 -1.12 -11.48
N ALA A 34 4.78 -1.02 -12.28
CA ALA A 34 5.44 -2.18 -12.88
C ALA A 34 5.89 -3.22 -11.83
N SER A 35 6.11 -2.79 -10.59
CA SER A 35 6.53 -3.66 -9.49
C SER A 35 5.43 -4.58 -8.96
N MET A 36 4.16 -4.34 -9.31
CA MET A 36 3.05 -5.14 -8.79
C MET A 36 3.10 -6.59 -9.31
N GLU A 37 3.57 -6.76 -10.55
CA GLU A 37 3.68 -8.05 -11.24
C GLU A 37 5.16 -8.44 -11.49
N GLY A 38 6.08 -7.52 -11.27
CA GLY A 38 7.50 -7.69 -11.55
C GLY A 38 8.24 -8.57 -10.53
N ASP A 39 9.24 -9.31 -11.02
CA ASP A 39 10.21 -9.98 -10.16
C ASP A 39 11.19 -8.96 -9.56
N LEU A 40 11.15 -8.78 -8.24
CA LEU A 40 12.01 -7.87 -7.50
C LEU A 40 13.25 -8.57 -6.91
N THR A 41 13.53 -9.81 -7.31
CA THR A 41 14.67 -10.59 -6.80
C THR A 41 16.00 -9.90 -7.10
N SER A 42 16.15 -9.28 -8.27
CA SER A 42 17.33 -8.49 -8.65
C SER A 42 17.58 -7.34 -7.68
N ILE A 43 16.54 -6.64 -7.21
CA ILE A 43 16.70 -5.54 -6.25
C ILE A 43 17.35 -6.02 -4.96
N SER A 44 16.95 -7.19 -4.46
CA SER A 44 17.53 -7.78 -3.26
C SER A 44 18.93 -8.33 -3.48
N GLN A 45 19.21 -8.92 -4.64
CA GLN A 45 20.51 -9.51 -4.97
C GLN A 45 21.57 -8.44 -5.27
N ASP A 46 21.23 -7.46 -6.11
CA ASP A 46 22.16 -6.46 -6.63
C ASP A 46 22.45 -5.37 -5.59
N TYR A 47 21.46 -5.02 -4.77
CA TYR A 47 21.58 -3.95 -3.77
C TYR A 47 21.57 -4.46 -2.33
N GLY A 48 21.56 -5.77 -2.10
CA GLY A 48 21.59 -6.35 -0.75
C GLY A 48 20.44 -5.90 0.15
N LEU A 49 19.33 -5.41 -0.43
CA LEU A 49 18.15 -4.98 0.31
C LEU A 49 17.29 -6.18 0.68
N HIS A 50 16.78 -6.21 1.90
CA HIS A 50 15.90 -7.27 2.33
C HIS A 50 14.65 -7.34 1.43
N PRO A 51 14.21 -8.53 0.97
CA PRO A 51 13.08 -8.66 0.04
C PRO A 51 11.78 -8.02 0.53
N ALA A 52 11.52 -8.05 1.85
CA ALA A 52 10.37 -7.35 2.43
C ALA A 52 10.51 -5.82 2.32
N LEU A 53 11.72 -5.26 2.43
CA LEU A 53 11.90 -3.83 2.19
C LEU A 53 11.66 -3.51 0.71
N ALA A 54 12.20 -4.33 -0.21
CA ALA A 54 11.99 -4.16 -1.65
C ALA A 54 10.49 -4.14 -2.02
N ARG A 55 9.67 -5.02 -1.44
CA ARG A 55 8.21 -5.02 -1.68
C ARG A 55 7.45 -3.91 -0.97
N LEU A 56 7.97 -3.41 0.15
CA LEU A 56 7.34 -2.35 0.91
C LEU A 56 7.44 -0.99 0.23
N LEU A 57 8.62 -0.65 -0.31
CA LEU A 57 8.92 0.69 -0.83
C LEU A 57 7.91 1.18 -1.89
N PRO A 58 7.55 0.39 -2.91
CA PRO A 58 6.61 0.84 -3.94
C PRO A 58 5.27 1.20 -3.31
N ALA A 59 4.71 0.34 -2.47
CA ALA A 59 3.44 0.60 -1.77
C ALA A 59 3.51 1.86 -0.89
N LEU A 60 4.60 2.05 -0.12
CA LEU A 60 4.76 3.22 0.74
C LEU A 60 4.96 4.54 -0.01
N GLY A 61 5.56 4.53 -1.20
CA GLY A 61 5.66 5.71 -2.05
C GLY A 61 4.55 5.80 -3.10
N ALA A 62 3.44 5.08 -2.90
CA ALA A 62 2.30 5.04 -3.82
C ALA A 62 2.67 4.74 -5.27
N PHE A 63 3.63 3.85 -5.47
CA PHE A 63 4.10 3.41 -6.78
C PHE A 63 4.55 4.60 -7.65
N GLY A 64 5.20 5.59 -7.02
CA GLY A 64 5.66 6.80 -7.70
C GLY A 64 4.54 7.80 -8.06
N GLN A 65 3.29 7.53 -7.68
CA GLN A 65 2.15 8.42 -7.91
C GLN A 65 2.08 9.47 -6.79
N GLY A 66 2.95 10.48 -6.89
CA GLY A 66 3.01 11.63 -5.99
C GLY A 66 4.31 12.39 -6.14
N ASP A 67 4.26 13.72 -6.08
CA ASP A 67 5.44 14.57 -6.21
C ASP A 67 6.44 14.33 -5.07
N GLU A 68 5.93 13.89 -3.91
CA GLU A 68 6.72 13.57 -2.72
C GLU A 68 7.41 12.20 -2.76
N ALA A 69 6.97 11.28 -3.64
CA ALA A 69 7.44 9.90 -3.64
C ALA A 69 8.94 9.81 -3.92
N LEU A 70 9.44 10.58 -4.88
CA LEU A 70 10.85 10.59 -5.24
C LEU A 70 11.74 11.07 -4.09
N ALA A 71 11.32 12.16 -3.41
CA ALA A 71 12.04 12.70 -2.27
C ALA A 71 12.07 11.70 -1.11
N PHE A 72 10.96 11.00 -0.86
CA PHE A 72 10.91 9.92 0.13
C PHE A 72 11.89 8.78 -0.19
N TYR A 73 11.88 8.26 -1.42
CA TYR A 73 12.77 7.17 -1.81
C TYR A 73 14.25 7.55 -1.66
N ASP A 74 14.63 8.73 -2.14
CA ASP A 74 16.00 9.22 -2.03
C ASP A 74 16.42 9.44 -0.57
N ALA A 75 15.54 10.03 0.26
CA ALA A 75 15.80 10.25 1.68
C ALA A 75 15.94 8.94 2.46
N LEU A 76 15.07 7.95 2.19
CA LEU A 76 15.13 6.65 2.85
C LEU A 76 16.42 5.91 2.48
N LEU A 77 16.75 5.84 1.19
CA LEU A 77 17.97 5.18 0.75
C LEU A 77 19.22 5.87 1.28
N GLU A 78 19.20 7.20 1.41
CA GLU A 78 20.30 7.91 2.08
C GLU A 78 20.45 7.53 3.54
N ALA A 79 19.33 7.46 4.26
CA ALA A 79 19.32 7.18 5.69
C ALA A 79 19.83 5.78 6.03
N ILE A 80 19.70 4.82 5.11
CA ILE A 80 20.17 3.44 5.32
C ILE A 80 21.71 3.39 5.23
N PRO A 81 22.41 2.96 6.30
CA PRO A 81 23.85 2.73 6.24
C PRO A 81 24.19 1.53 5.35
N VAL A 82 25.34 1.57 4.69
CA VAL A 82 25.90 0.39 4.00
C VAL A 82 26.12 -0.73 5.02
N GLY A 83 25.72 -1.95 4.67
CA GLY A 83 25.82 -3.13 5.53
C GLY A 83 24.68 -3.30 6.54
N ALA A 84 23.76 -2.35 6.64
CA ALA A 84 22.65 -2.41 7.59
C ALA A 84 21.64 -3.51 7.25
N GLU A 85 21.00 -4.07 8.28
CA GLU A 85 19.92 -5.06 8.14
C GLU A 85 18.59 -4.36 7.89
N THR A 86 18.17 -4.33 6.63
CA THR A 86 16.98 -3.58 6.19
C THR A 86 15.64 -4.28 6.46
N GLY A 87 15.65 -5.56 6.84
CA GLY A 87 14.43 -6.29 7.21
C GLY A 87 13.72 -5.69 8.41
N ASN A 88 14.47 -5.11 9.35
CA ASN A 88 13.91 -4.46 10.53
C ASN A 88 13.15 -3.16 10.21
N ILE A 89 13.53 -2.42 9.17
CA ILE A 89 12.73 -1.29 8.68
C ILE A 89 11.35 -1.80 8.25
N ALA A 90 11.31 -2.88 7.46
CA ALA A 90 10.04 -3.43 6.97
C ALA A 90 9.13 -3.89 8.11
N ARG A 91 9.68 -4.58 9.12
CA ARG A 91 8.93 -5.01 10.31
C ARG A 91 8.39 -3.82 11.12
N ARG A 92 9.20 -2.79 11.34
CA ARG A 92 8.77 -1.57 12.05
C ARG A 92 7.67 -0.84 11.30
N ALA A 93 7.82 -0.71 9.98
CA ALA A 93 6.83 -0.05 9.13
C ALA A 93 5.46 -0.74 9.22
N VAL A 94 5.41 -2.07 9.12
CA VAL A 94 4.13 -2.80 9.21
C VAL A 94 3.54 -2.81 10.62
N LEU A 95 4.39 -2.71 11.67
CA LEU A 95 3.90 -2.56 13.04
C LEU A 95 3.11 -1.25 13.24
N LEU A 96 3.45 -0.18 12.50
CA LEU A 96 2.70 1.08 12.54
C LEU A 96 1.23 0.90 12.14
N ALA A 97 0.93 -0.09 11.29
CA ALA A 97 -0.45 -0.42 10.93
C ALA A 97 -1.31 -0.78 12.14
N TRP A 98 -0.69 -1.31 13.19
CA TRP A 98 -1.34 -1.59 14.46
C TRP A 98 -1.13 -0.48 15.50
N THR A 99 0.11 -0.02 15.67
CA THR A 99 0.54 0.76 16.83
C THR A 99 0.51 2.27 16.65
N ASP A 100 0.36 2.78 15.43
CA ASP A 100 0.33 4.22 15.21
C ASP A 100 -0.84 4.86 16.01
N PRO A 101 -0.61 5.94 16.77
CA PRO A 101 -1.62 6.49 17.66
C PRO A 101 -2.81 7.13 16.93
N ILE A 102 -2.63 7.51 15.66
CA ILE A 102 -3.65 8.19 14.85
C ILE A 102 -4.23 7.23 13.82
N TYR A 103 -3.37 6.49 13.14
CA TYR A 103 -3.73 5.67 11.98
C TYR A 103 -3.65 4.16 12.24
N GLY A 104 -3.20 3.75 13.42
CA GLY A 104 -3.08 2.35 13.81
C GLY A 104 -4.44 1.73 14.13
N ARG A 105 -4.56 0.42 13.92
CA ARG A 105 -5.83 -0.31 14.07
C ARG A 105 -6.11 -0.82 15.47
N ALA A 106 -5.16 -0.75 16.41
CA ALA A 106 -5.36 -1.27 17.76
C ALA A 106 -6.59 -0.68 18.48
N GLN A 107 -6.87 0.61 18.27
CA GLN A 107 -8.00 1.30 18.90
C GLN A 107 -9.36 0.94 18.28
N ARG A 108 -9.37 0.28 17.12
CA ARG A 108 -10.59 -0.14 16.41
C ARG A 108 -11.09 -1.53 16.86
N VAL A 109 -10.33 -2.20 17.73
CA VAL A 109 -10.70 -3.50 18.28
C VAL A 109 -10.97 -3.33 19.77
N GLU A 110 -12.17 -3.69 20.19
CA GLU A 110 -12.57 -3.67 21.60
C GLU A 110 -11.77 -4.68 22.42
N ALA A 111 -11.70 -4.48 23.73
CA ALA A 111 -11.06 -5.45 24.61
C ALA A 111 -11.82 -6.79 24.56
N GLY A 112 -11.08 -7.89 24.45
CA GLY A 112 -11.65 -9.24 24.38
C GLY A 112 -10.76 -10.21 23.60
N PRO A 113 -11.25 -11.45 23.34
CA PRO A 113 -10.45 -12.52 22.76
C PRO A 113 -9.83 -12.18 21.41
N VAL A 114 -10.53 -11.41 20.58
CA VAL A 114 -10.02 -10.99 19.27
C VAL A 114 -8.84 -10.03 19.43
N ARG A 115 -8.94 -9.02 20.30
CA ARG A 115 -7.83 -8.09 20.55
C ARG A 115 -6.63 -8.80 21.15
N GLU A 116 -6.84 -9.74 22.07
CA GLU A 116 -5.77 -10.55 22.63
C GLU A 116 -5.06 -11.38 21.56
N ALA A 117 -5.81 -11.99 20.64
CA ALA A 117 -5.24 -12.73 19.51
C ALA A 117 -4.46 -11.81 18.56
N CYS A 118 -4.95 -10.59 18.30
CA CYS A 118 -4.23 -9.60 17.52
C CYS A 118 -2.92 -9.19 18.21
N GLU A 119 -2.96 -8.81 19.49
CA GLU A 119 -1.76 -8.44 20.25
C GLU A 119 -0.74 -9.58 20.32
N ALA A 120 -1.19 -10.84 20.35
CA ALA A 120 -0.29 -12.00 20.27
C ALA A 120 0.46 -12.05 18.93
N VAL A 121 -0.21 -11.79 17.79
CA VAL A 121 0.46 -11.67 16.48
C VAL A 121 1.45 -10.51 16.49
N ILE A 122 1.06 -9.35 17.00
CA ILE A 122 1.91 -8.15 17.06
C ILE A 122 3.15 -8.40 17.95
N ALA A 123 2.99 -9.13 19.04
CA ALA A 123 4.11 -9.57 19.88
C ALA A 123 5.08 -10.47 19.11
N LEU A 124 4.59 -11.39 18.26
CA LEU A 124 5.46 -12.20 17.40
C LEU A 124 6.20 -11.36 16.36
N VAL A 125 5.55 -10.37 15.75
CA VAL A 125 6.21 -9.45 14.81
C VAL A 125 7.34 -8.70 15.52
N ARG A 126 7.11 -8.18 16.73
CA ARG A 126 8.16 -7.54 17.54
C ARG A 126 9.29 -8.52 17.89
N GLN A 127 8.95 -9.75 18.31
CA GLN A 127 9.93 -10.78 18.62
C GLN A 127 10.80 -11.12 17.40
N SER A 128 10.20 -11.17 16.20
CA SER A 128 10.88 -11.49 14.94
C SER A 128 11.98 -10.51 14.54
N MET A 129 11.98 -9.30 15.12
CA MET A 129 13.04 -8.31 14.91
C MET A 129 14.32 -8.63 15.69
N ALA A 130 14.22 -9.40 16.77
CA ALA A 130 15.35 -9.74 17.64
C ALA A 130 15.79 -11.20 17.48
N THR A 131 14.85 -12.11 17.21
CA THR A 131 15.13 -13.54 17.11
C THR A 131 14.25 -14.21 16.07
N SER A 132 14.71 -15.33 15.50
CA SER A 132 13.88 -16.15 14.61
C SER A 132 12.71 -16.76 15.39
N VAL A 133 11.50 -16.66 14.82
CA VAL A 133 10.29 -17.29 15.35
C VAL A 133 9.95 -18.47 14.44
N ASP A 134 9.75 -19.64 15.02
CA ASP A 134 9.50 -20.86 14.26
C ASP A 134 8.11 -20.85 13.58
N ARG A 135 7.99 -21.68 12.53
CA ARG A 135 6.78 -21.75 11.70
C ARG A 135 5.55 -22.25 12.47
N GLN A 136 5.72 -23.11 13.47
CA GLN A 136 4.61 -23.64 14.26
C GLN A 136 4.02 -22.54 15.14
N THR A 137 4.86 -21.69 15.74
CA THR A 137 4.42 -20.54 16.53
C THR A 137 3.60 -19.55 15.70
N TRP A 138 4.05 -19.20 14.48
CA TRP A 138 3.27 -18.36 13.57
C TRP A 138 1.93 -18.97 13.18
N ARG A 139 1.91 -20.27 12.82
CA ARG A 139 0.68 -20.99 12.47
C ARG A 139 -0.30 -21.04 13.64
N ALA A 140 0.19 -21.25 14.86
CA ALA A 140 -0.65 -21.29 16.05
C ALA A 140 -1.30 -19.93 16.33
N ALA A 141 -0.55 -18.82 16.20
CA ALA A 141 -1.11 -17.48 16.37
C ALA A 141 -2.20 -17.16 15.33
N ARG A 142 -1.98 -17.54 14.07
CA ARG A 142 -2.99 -17.40 13.01
C ARG A 142 -4.25 -18.21 13.26
N ALA A 143 -4.10 -19.47 13.65
CA ALA A 143 -5.24 -20.33 13.98
C ALA A 143 -6.05 -19.74 15.14
N ARG A 144 -5.37 -19.19 16.16
CA ARG A 144 -6.00 -18.54 17.30
C ARG A 144 -6.75 -17.27 16.91
N LEU A 145 -6.16 -16.43 16.04
CA LEU A 145 -6.83 -15.25 15.50
C LEU A 145 -8.06 -15.60 14.66
N ALA A 146 -7.93 -16.59 13.76
CA ALA A 146 -9.05 -17.05 12.95
C ALA A 146 -10.17 -17.66 13.80
N GLN A 147 -9.84 -18.36 14.88
CA GLN A 147 -10.85 -18.88 15.81
C GLN A 147 -11.55 -17.75 16.58
N ALA A 148 -10.77 -16.80 17.12
CA ALA A 148 -11.33 -15.65 17.83
C ALA A 148 -12.27 -14.82 16.95
N GLN A 149 -11.95 -14.66 15.65
CA GLN A 149 -12.84 -13.99 14.68
C GLN A 149 -14.19 -14.69 14.53
N ARG A 150 -14.23 -16.03 14.53
CA ARG A 150 -15.51 -16.77 14.42
C ARG A 150 -16.39 -16.62 15.66
N GLU A 151 -15.77 -16.41 16.81
CA GLU A 151 -16.44 -16.35 18.12
C GLU A 151 -16.80 -14.92 18.54
N GLY A 152 -16.20 -13.90 17.92
CA GLY A 152 -16.34 -12.49 18.30
C GLY A 152 -16.85 -11.59 17.18
N SER A 153 -17.32 -10.40 17.55
CA SER A 153 -17.69 -9.33 16.61
C SER A 153 -16.53 -8.34 16.46
N ALA A 154 -15.56 -8.65 15.59
CA ALA A 154 -14.53 -7.69 15.20
C ALA A 154 -14.70 -7.30 13.73
N PRO A 155 -14.30 -6.08 13.32
CA PRO A 155 -14.36 -5.70 11.92
C PRO A 155 -13.46 -6.59 11.06
N ASP A 156 -14.02 -7.30 10.08
CA ASP A 156 -13.28 -8.25 9.22
C ASP A 156 -12.00 -7.66 8.63
N LYS A 157 -12.06 -6.41 8.16
CA LYS A 157 -10.91 -5.70 7.57
C LYS A 157 -9.73 -5.58 8.53
N VAL A 158 -9.98 -5.39 9.83
CA VAL A 158 -8.90 -5.30 10.83
C VAL A 158 -8.25 -6.68 11.01
N ILE A 159 -9.06 -7.75 10.96
CA ILE A 159 -8.54 -9.12 11.05
C ILE A 159 -7.72 -9.49 9.82
N ASP A 160 -8.18 -9.12 8.62
CA ASP A 160 -7.43 -9.34 7.37
C ASP A 160 -6.06 -8.66 7.41
N LEU A 161 -5.99 -7.44 7.94
CA LEU A 161 -4.72 -6.76 8.17
C LEU A 161 -3.82 -7.56 9.12
N VAL A 162 -4.32 -7.95 10.29
CA VAL A 162 -3.49 -8.67 11.28
C VAL A 162 -3.10 -10.06 10.77
N LEU A 163 -3.94 -10.73 9.99
CA LEU A 163 -3.59 -11.98 9.30
C LEU A 163 -2.47 -11.77 8.28
N SER A 164 -2.44 -10.61 7.60
CA SER A 164 -1.34 -10.22 6.71
C SER A 164 -0.04 -9.94 7.49
N LEU A 165 -0.14 -9.44 8.72
CA LEU A 165 1.00 -9.27 9.64
C LEU A 165 1.50 -10.60 10.24
N ALA A 166 0.68 -11.65 10.23
CA ALA A 166 0.96 -12.91 10.92
C ALA A 166 1.90 -13.85 10.16
N TRP A 167 2.93 -13.29 9.53
CA TRP A 167 3.93 -14.02 8.75
C TRP A 167 5.34 -13.61 9.16
N ASP A 168 6.26 -14.58 9.09
CA ASP A 168 7.68 -14.30 9.13
C ASP A 168 8.10 -13.66 7.79
N LEU A 169 8.50 -12.38 7.83
CA LEU A 169 8.94 -11.65 6.63
C LEU A 169 10.24 -12.18 6.02
N GLU A 170 11.03 -13.00 6.73
CA GLU A 170 12.16 -13.71 6.12
C GLU A 170 11.68 -14.78 5.12
N GLN A 171 10.58 -15.44 5.44
CA GLN A 171 10.05 -16.58 4.67
C GLN A 171 8.95 -16.14 3.69
N ALA A 172 8.21 -15.09 4.03
CA ALA A 172 7.10 -14.56 3.25
C ALA A 172 7.20 -13.03 3.11
N PRO A 173 8.22 -12.52 2.40
CA PRO A 173 8.43 -11.08 2.26
C PRO A 173 7.28 -10.34 1.54
N GLY A 174 6.40 -11.05 0.83
CA GLY A 174 5.22 -10.48 0.17
C GLY A 174 4.15 -9.99 1.13
N ALA A 175 4.07 -10.58 2.33
CA ALA A 175 3.08 -10.24 3.34
C ALA A 175 3.15 -8.77 3.78
N VAL A 176 4.30 -8.12 3.60
CA VAL A 176 4.50 -6.70 3.86
C VAL A 176 3.63 -5.82 2.95
N GLN A 177 3.51 -6.19 1.67
CA GLN A 177 2.72 -5.47 0.67
C GLN A 177 1.24 -5.70 0.93
N ASP A 178 0.86 -6.95 1.25
CA ASP A 178 -0.51 -7.31 1.62
C ASP A 178 -0.99 -6.49 2.83
N ALA A 179 -0.15 -6.39 3.87
CA ALA A 179 -0.45 -5.57 5.05
C ALA A 179 -0.60 -4.08 4.70
N MET A 180 0.26 -3.53 3.85
CA MET A 180 0.15 -2.14 3.42
C MET A 180 -1.10 -1.87 2.58
N VAL A 181 -1.47 -2.79 1.68
CA VAL A 181 -2.69 -2.70 0.88
C VAL A 181 -3.92 -2.76 1.79
N ALA A 182 -3.96 -3.71 2.71
CA ALA A 182 -5.06 -3.85 3.67
C ALA A 182 -5.21 -2.61 4.56
N TRP A 183 -4.10 -2.03 5.03
CA TRP A 183 -4.11 -0.81 5.84
C TRP A 183 -4.58 0.41 5.03
N THR A 184 -4.05 0.58 3.82
CA THR A 184 -4.44 1.68 2.92
C THR A 184 -5.91 1.61 2.53
N ALA A 185 -6.43 0.41 2.25
CA ALA A 185 -7.84 0.20 1.91
C ALA A 185 -8.77 0.59 3.07
N GLN A 186 -8.38 0.29 4.31
CA GLN A 186 -9.13 0.70 5.51
C GLN A 186 -9.12 2.21 5.70
N LEU A 187 -7.95 2.84 5.59
CA LEU A 187 -7.81 4.29 5.66
C LEU A 187 -8.60 5.00 4.56
N SER A 188 -8.60 4.46 3.35
CA SER A 188 -9.37 4.99 2.23
C SER A 188 -10.86 4.91 2.52
N ALA A 189 -11.35 3.80 3.07
CA ALA A 189 -12.75 3.64 3.45
C ALA A 189 -13.16 4.59 4.58
N GLU A 190 -12.30 4.81 5.58
CA GLU A 190 -12.55 5.80 6.64
C GLU A 190 -12.57 7.24 6.09
N ALA A 191 -11.62 7.57 5.21
CA ALA A 191 -11.56 8.86 4.57
C ALA A 191 -12.81 9.13 3.70
N ASP A 192 -13.31 8.09 3.04
CA ASP A 192 -14.52 8.13 2.22
C ASP A 192 -15.80 8.30 3.06
N ALA A 193 -15.88 7.59 4.20
CA ALA A 193 -17.01 7.67 5.13
C ALA A 193 -17.05 8.99 5.91
N ALA A 194 -15.90 9.62 6.15
CA ALA A 194 -15.77 10.92 6.79
C ALA A 194 -15.74 12.09 5.79
N ASP A 195 -16.10 11.87 4.52
CA ASP A 195 -16.19 12.94 3.54
C ASP A 195 -17.31 13.92 3.92
N GLU A 196 -17.09 15.21 3.70
CA GLU A 196 -18.02 16.28 4.09
C GLU A 196 -19.14 16.50 3.07
N ASP A 197 -18.98 15.97 1.85
CA ASP A 197 -19.97 16.04 0.77
C ASP A 197 -20.23 14.63 0.21
N PRO A 198 -20.76 13.71 1.02
CA PRO A 198 -21.08 12.36 0.56
C PRO A 198 -22.27 12.41 -0.42
N PHE A 199 -22.27 11.48 -1.37
CA PHE A 199 -23.46 11.24 -2.18
C PHE A 199 -24.57 10.67 -1.30
N THR A 200 -25.79 11.13 -1.52
CA THR A 200 -26.98 10.40 -1.08
C THR A 200 -27.07 9.05 -1.82
N ASP A 201 -27.80 8.09 -1.26
CA ASP A 201 -27.99 6.78 -1.92
C ASP A 201 -28.60 6.92 -3.32
N ALA A 202 -29.52 7.87 -3.50
CA ALA A 202 -30.13 8.17 -4.79
C ALA A 202 -29.12 8.73 -5.80
N GLU A 203 -28.26 9.67 -5.37
CA GLU A 203 -27.19 10.21 -6.21
C GLU A 203 -26.15 9.14 -6.55
N ALA A 204 -25.77 8.28 -5.60
CA ALA A 204 -24.84 7.19 -5.83
C ALA A 204 -25.39 6.17 -6.84
N ALA A 205 -26.66 5.79 -6.71
CA ALA A 205 -27.34 4.89 -7.64
C ALA A 205 -27.43 5.50 -9.04
N PHE A 206 -27.82 6.78 -9.15
CA PHE A 206 -27.90 7.49 -10.42
C PHE A 206 -26.52 7.67 -11.07
N PHE A 207 -25.50 8.05 -10.28
CA PHE A 207 -24.14 8.23 -10.77
C PHE A 207 -23.58 6.91 -11.31
N LYS A 208 -23.80 5.81 -10.59
CA LYS A 208 -23.39 4.48 -11.04
C LYS A 208 -24.11 4.08 -12.33
N SER A 209 -25.44 4.17 -12.39
CA SER A 209 -26.18 3.79 -13.61
C SER A 209 -25.79 4.65 -14.82
N THR A 210 -25.47 5.93 -14.59
CA THR A 210 -25.01 6.84 -15.65
C THR A 210 -23.61 6.47 -16.13
N MET A 211 -22.70 6.10 -15.23
CA MET A 211 -21.37 5.61 -15.56
C MET A 211 -21.43 4.31 -16.36
N ASP A 212 -22.26 3.35 -15.93
CA ASP A 212 -22.47 2.08 -16.61
C ASP A 212 -23.02 2.32 -18.02
N ARG A 213 -24.08 3.13 -18.15
CA ARG A 213 -24.67 3.52 -19.44
C ARG A 213 -23.65 4.20 -20.36
N ILE A 214 -22.92 5.21 -19.89
CA ILE A 214 -21.90 5.90 -20.69
C ILE A 214 -20.84 4.91 -21.16
N THR A 215 -20.39 4.00 -20.29
CA THR A 215 -19.38 2.99 -20.64
C THR A 215 -19.91 2.02 -21.69
N GLU A 216 -21.11 1.48 -21.51
CA GLU A 216 -21.77 0.57 -22.46
C GLU A 216 -21.98 1.21 -23.82
N GLU A 217 -22.47 2.45 -23.87
CA GLU A 217 -22.69 3.15 -25.13
C GLU A 217 -21.37 3.44 -25.88
N ILE A 218 -20.27 3.73 -25.17
CA ILE A 218 -18.94 3.91 -25.78
C ILE A 218 -18.43 2.60 -26.34
N ILE A 219 -18.52 1.51 -25.58
CA ILE A 219 -18.13 0.18 -26.02
C ILE A 219 -18.95 -0.23 -27.25
N ALA A 220 -20.27 -0.03 -27.24
CA ALA A 220 -21.16 -0.38 -28.35
C ALA A 220 -20.88 0.45 -29.62
N THR A 221 -20.54 1.73 -29.46
CA THR A 221 -20.16 2.59 -30.61
C THR A 221 -18.86 2.08 -31.22
N ARG A 222 -17.88 1.72 -30.39
CA ARG A 222 -16.56 1.24 -30.85
C ARG A 222 -16.59 -0.18 -31.41
N SER A 223 -17.37 -1.08 -30.83
CA SER A 223 -17.52 -2.46 -31.34
C SER A 223 -18.14 -2.49 -32.74
N ASN A 224 -18.91 -1.46 -33.11
CA ASN A 224 -19.44 -1.29 -34.47
C ASN A 224 -18.45 -0.63 -35.44
N GLU A 225 -17.36 -0.04 -34.94
CA GLU A 225 -16.38 0.72 -35.72
C GLU A 225 -15.03 0.00 -35.89
N SER A 226 -14.74 -1.08 -35.15
CA SER A 226 -13.46 -1.81 -35.22
C SER A 226 -13.61 -3.34 -35.40
N ASP A 227 -13.08 -3.86 -36.50
CA ASP A 227 -12.84 -5.30 -36.75
C ASP A 227 -11.52 -5.80 -36.11
N GLY A 228 -10.91 -5.02 -35.20
CA GLY A 228 -9.60 -5.32 -34.60
C GLY A 228 -9.45 -4.83 -33.16
N ASP A 229 -8.64 -5.57 -32.39
CA ASP A 229 -8.42 -5.53 -30.93
C ASP A 229 -7.67 -4.26 -30.42
N ASP A 230 -7.86 -3.11 -31.07
CA ASP A 230 -7.12 -1.86 -30.77
C ASP A 230 -7.89 -0.97 -29.78
N PHE A 231 -7.97 -1.40 -28.52
CA PHE A 231 -8.57 -0.59 -27.46
C PHE A 231 -7.64 0.58 -27.07
N ASN A 232 -7.96 1.80 -27.54
CA ASN A 232 -7.29 3.02 -27.08
C ASN A 232 -7.99 3.62 -25.85
N TYR A 233 -7.33 3.54 -24.69
CA TYR A 233 -7.82 4.03 -23.40
C TYR A 233 -7.95 5.56 -23.32
N GLU A 234 -7.01 6.32 -23.90
CA GLU A 234 -7.06 7.80 -23.88
C GLU A 234 -8.28 8.30 -24.66
N ALA A 235 -8.49 7.74 -25.85
CA ALA A 235 -9.65 8.08 -26.66
C ALA A 235 -10.97 7.66 -25.96
N PHE A 236 -10.96 6.58 -25.16
CA PHE A 236 -12.11 6.17 -24.35
C PHE A 236 -12.41 7.22 -23.27
N LEU A 237 -11.40 7.71 -22.57
CA LEU A 237 -11.54 8.74 -21.55
C LEU A 237 -12.02 10.07 -22.13
N GLU A 238 -11.52 10.49 -23.28
CA GLU A 238 -11.98 11.70 -23.97
C GLU A 238 -13.46 11.63 -24.34
N GLU A 239 -13.89 10.50 -24.92
CA GLU A 239 -15.29 10.24 -25.25
C GLU A 239 -16.17 10.25 -24.01
N ALA A 240 -15.78 9.53 -22.96
CA ALA A 240 -16.49 9.52 -21.69
C ALA A 240 -16.61 10.94 -21.13
N ASN A 241 -15.51 11.71 -21.11
CA ASN A 241 -15.50 13.09 -20.64
C ASN A 241 -16.48 13.97 -21.41
N ARG A 242 -16.58 13.81 -22.73
CA ARG A 242 -17.55 14.55 -23.55
C ARG A 242 -18.99 14.20 -23.19
N ARG A 243 -19.32 12.91 -23.05
CA ARG A 243 -20.68 12.44 -22.69
C ARG A 243 -21.11 12.93 -21.31
N TRP A 244 -20.18 12.95 -20.35
CA TRP A 244 -20.43 13.55 -19.04
C TRP A 244 -20.64 15.06 -19.11
N ALA A 245 -19.95 15.77 -20.01
CA ALA A 245 -20.02 17.23 -20.10
C ALA A 245 -21.32 17.75 -20.74
N VAL A 246 -21.99 16.94 -21.56
CA VAL A 246 -23.25 17.32 -22.21
C VAL A 246 -24.49 16.99 -21.37
N ASP A 247 -24.35 16.19 -20.31
CA ASP A 247 -25.44 15.84 -19.38
C ASP A 247 -25.44 16.80 -18.18
N PRO A 248 -26.37 17.75 -18.09
CA PRO A 248 -26.37 18.78 -17.06
C PRO A 248 -26.69 18.25 -15.65
N VAL A 249 -27.22 17.03 -15.53
CA VAL A 249 -27.50 16.38 -14.23
C VAL A 249 -26.31 15.53 -13.80
N ALA A 250 -25.67 14.85 -14.76
CA ALA A 250 -24.54 13.97 -14.48
C ALA A 250 -23.22 14.74 -14.28
N GLN A 251 -23.00 15.86 -14.98
CA GLN A 251 -21.77 16.65 -14.89
C GLN A 251 -21.47 17.15 -13.46
N PRO A 252 -22.43 17.75 -12.72
CA PRO A 252 -22.18 18.18 -11.35
C PRO A 252 -21.81 17.02 -10.42
N LEU A 253 -22.46 15.86 -10.58
CA LEU A 253 -22.14 14.67 -9.80
C LEU A 253 -20.74 14.14 -10.12
N LYS A 254 -20.32 14.14 -11.39
CA LYS A 254 -18.93 13.80 -11.73
C LYS A 254 -17.93 14.75 -11.09
N LEU A 255 -18.17 16.06 -11.15
CA LEU A 255 -17.29 17.04 -10.53
C LEU A 255 -17.20 16.84 -9.01
N ARG A 256 -18.33 16.56 -8.33
CA ARG A 256 -18.35 16.21 -6.91
C ARG A 256 -17.62 14.91 -6.62
N SER A 257 -17.78 13.88 -7.46
CA SER A 257 -17.04 12.61 -7.35
C SER A 257 -15.52 12.81 -7.46
N LEU A 258 -15.06 13.60 -8.44
CA LEU A 258 -13.64 13.95 -8.59
C LEU A 258 -13.13 14.75 -7.39
N ALA A 259 -13.89 15.73 -6.91
CA ALA A 259 -13.53 16.51 -5.72
C ALA A 259 -13.44 15.61 -4.47
N ARG A 260 -14.38 14.68 -4.29
CA ARG A 260 -14.37 13.66 -3.24
C ARG A 260 -13.12 12.77 -3.32
N GLN A 261 -12.81 12.24 -4.50
CA GLN A 261 -11.59 11.45 -4.71
C GLN A 261 -10.32 12.25 -4.37
N THR A 262 -10.26 13.53 -4.75
CA THR A 262 -9.13 14.42 -4.41
C THR A 262 -9.00 14.59 -2.89
N ARG A 263 -10.10 14.80 -2.16
CA ARG A 263 -10.07 14.92 -0.69
C ARG A 263 -9.61 13.62 -0.03
N ILE A 264 -10.10 12.47 -0.48
CA ILE A 264 -9.67 11.15 0.01
C ILE A 264 -8.17 10.94 -0.24
N LYS A 265 -7.71 11.21 -1.47
CA LYS A 265 -6.29 11.12 -1.82
C LYS A 265 -5.43 12.04 -0.96
N ALA A 266 -5.89 13.26 -0.66
CA ALA A 266 -5.17 14.18 0.22
C ALA A 266 -5.04 13.64 1.66
N ARG A 267 -6.11 13.05 2.22
CA ARG A 267 -6.07 12.39 3.54
C ARG A 267 -5.10 11.20 3.55
N LEU A 268 -5.10 10.40 2.50
CA LEU A 268 -4.14 9.30 2.33
C LEU A 268 -2.69 9.81 2.18
N ALA A 269 -2.47 10.88 1.44
CA ALA A 269 -1.14 11.50 1.32
C ALA A 269 -0.63 12.03 2.66
N GLN A 270 -1.52 12.61 3.49
CA GLN A 270 -1.16 13.03 4.85
C GLN A 270 -0.73 11.84 5.72
N TRP A 271 -1.52 10.77 5.75
CA TRP A 271 -1.13 9.54 6.45
C TRP A 271 0.22 9.02 5.96
N ARG A 272 0.37 8.92 4.64
CA ARG A 272 1.57 8.38 4.02
C ARG A 272 2.80 9.19 4.39
N SER A 273 2.74 10.51 4.37
CA SER A 273 3.87 11.36 4.76
C SER A 273 4.28 11.16 6.22
N VAL A 274 3.33 10.92 7.14
CA VAL A 274 3.61 10.58 8.54
C VAL A 274 4.33 9.22 8.64
N VAL A 275 3.85 8.20 7.93
CA VAL A 275 4.48 6.87 7.93
C VAL A 275 5.85 6.89 7.27
N GLN A 276 5.98 7.53 6.11
CA GLN A 276 7.24 7.72 5.39
C GLN A 276 8.29 8.38 6.28
N LYS A 277 7.92 9.45 7.00
CA LYS A 277 8.82 10.11 7.94
C LYS A 277 9.29 9.15 9.03
N LYS A 278 8.38 8.41 9.67
CA LYS A 278 8.75 7.42 10.71
C LYS A 278 9.69 6.34 10.18
N VAL A 279 9.46 5.88 8.95
CA VAL A 279 10.30 4.87 8.29
C VAL A 279 11.69 5.41 7.99
N VAL A 280 11.81 6.67 7.55
CA VAL A 280 13.10 7.35 7.38
C VAL A 280 13.79 7.52 8.73
N ASP A 281 13.07 7.99 9.76
CA ASP A 281 13.61 8.14 11.11
C ASP A 281 14.14 6.79 11.65
N ASP A 282 13.37 5.71 11.51
CA ASP A 282 13.79 4.35 11.88
C ASP A 282 15.05 3.91 11.13
N ALA A 283 15.18 4.24 9.84
CA ALA A 283 16.36 3.91 9.05
C ALA A 283 17.64 4.57 9.60
N THR A 284 17.54 5.81 10.11
CA THR A 284 18.68 6.50 10.73
C THR A 284 19.17 5.86 12.04
N THR A 285 18.32 5.04 12.68
CA THR A 285 18.66 4.33 13.92
C THR A 285 19.28 2.96 13.70
N LEU A 286 19.41 2.52 12.44
CA LEU A 286 20.01 1.23 12.13
C LEU A 286 21.48 1.20 12.52
N VAL A 287 21.89 0.13 13.19
CA VAL A 287 23.27 -0.17 13.52
C VAL A 287 23.82 -1.15 12.48
N VAL A 288 25.08 -0.96 12.09
CA VAL A 288 25.82 -1.84 11.16
C VAL A 288 26.42 -3.02 11.92
#